data_AF-A0A7W9IKH8-F1
#
_entry.id   AF-A0A7W9IKH8-F1
#
_cell.length_a   1.000
_cell.length_b   1.000
_cell.length_c   1.000
_cell.angle_alpha   90.00
_cell.angle_beta   90.00
_cell.angle_gamma   90.00
#
_symmetry.space_group_name_H-M   'P 1'
#
loop_
_entity.id
_entity.type
_entity.pdbx_description
1 polymer ?
#
loop_
_entity_poly.entity_id
_entity_poly.type
_entity_poly.pdbx_seq_one_letter_code
_entity_poly.pdbx_strand_id
1 'polypeptide(L)'
;MAHPDEAFPFPFFGAGEAGYYMWAEVHVRFGRQPTTSQRAVIEDTVPPPLRGSVSWCGGRQLMVASGLFLHGALVRTYPLAAGENDRIGDDGWLYAAPSRVAALNAAIESWLLDIHRECPVLAAYRAEDPDGGGTRLSAWHDWSLGRLPELLPELEPLLEEGGHATSMARGVLAMARRAGNLQGLGVFAGNMLSWSDGPA
;
A
#
# COMPACT_ATOMS: atom_id res chain seq x y z
N MET A 1 -17.10 -0.93 26.99
CA MET A 1 -15.84 -1.66 26.75
C MET A 1 -15.96 -2.26 25.37
N ALA A 2 -15.22 -1.73 24.38
CA ALA A 2 -15.25 -2.20 23.00
C ALA A 2 -14.70 -3.63 22.91
N HIS A 3 -15.27 -4.46 22.03
CA HIS A 3 -14.79 -5.81 21.80
C HIS A 3 -13.36 -5.79 21.23
N PRO A 4 -12.48 -6.74 21.61
CA PRO A 4 -11.12 -6.85 21.07
C PRO A 4 -11.06 -7.14 19.55
N ASP A 5 -12.22 -7.33 18.89
CA ASP A 5 -12.36 -7.52 17.44
C ASP A 5 -12.43 -6.21 16.63
N GLU A 6 -12.50 -5.03 17.25
CA GLU A 6 -12.53 -3.73 16.53
C GLU A 6 -11.13 -3.19 16.17
N ALA A 7 -10.18 -4.06 15.81
CA ALA A 7 -8.86 -3.61 15.37
C ALA A 7 -8.87 -3.39 13.85
N PHE A 8 -8.82 -2.13 13.42
CA PHE A 8 -8.75 -1.65 12.02
C PHE A 8 -9.98 -1.93 11.11
N PRO A 9 -10.38 -0.97 10.25
CA PRO A 9 -11.63 -1.09 9.47
C PRO A 9 -11.55 -2.02 8.25
N PHE A 10 -10.35 -2.32 7.76
CA PHE A 10 -10.09 -3.23 6.63
C PHE A 10 -8.61 -3.62 6.59
N PRO A 11 -8.23 -4.72 5.93
CA PRO A 11 -6.83 -5.12 5.78
C PRO A 11 -5.99 -4.13 4.97
N PHE A 12 -4.87 -3.67 5.52
CA PHE A 12 -3.86 -2.87 4.85
C PHE A 12 -2.48 -3.56 4.92
N PHE A 13 -2.09 -4.18 3.81
CA PHE A 13 -0.80 -4.84 3.66
C PHE A 13 0.28 -3.80 3.31
N GLY A 14 1.42 -3.86 4.01
CA GLY A 14 2.43 -2.80 3.93
C GLY A 14 2.14 -1.58 4.80
N ALA A 15 1.18 -1.65 5.74
CA ALA A 15 0.93 -0.57 6.69
C ALA A 15 2.14 -0.34 7.63
N GLY A 16 2.34 0.91 8.05
CA GLY A 16 3.48 1.33 8.87
C GLY A 16 4.39 2.33 8.16
N GLU A 17 5.63 2.45 8.64
CA GLU A 17 6.56 3.49 8.21
C GLU A 17 7.49 2.97 7.12
N ALA A 18 7.16 3.26 5.86
CA ALA A 18 8.02 3.01 4.71
C ALA A 18 9.13 4.06 4.65
N GLY A 19 10.34 3.60 4.34
CA GLY A 19 11.34 4.45 3.70
C GLY A 19 10.98 4.64 2.23
N TYR A 20 11.11 5.87 1.73
CA TYR A 20 10.82 6.21 0.34
C TYR A 20 12.06 6.73 -0.35
N TYR A 21 12.34 6.19 -1.54
CA TYR A 21 13.42 6.66 -2.40
C TYR A 21 12.91 7.14 -3.76
N MET A 22 12.67 6.25 -4.73
CA MET A 22 12.23 6.66 -6.07
C MET A 22 10.73 6.76 -6.23
N TRP A 23 9.98 5.79 -5.73
CA TRP A 23 8.54 5.69 -5.97
C TRP A 23 7.79 5.00 -4.83
N ALA A 24 6.48 5.21 -4.79
CA ALA A 24 5.54 4.46 -3.97
C ALA A 24 4.22 4.29 -4.72
N GLU A 25 3.56 3.15 -4.50
CA GLU A 25 2.24 2.86 -5.01
C GLU A 25 1.32 2.38 -3.88
N VAL A 26 0.05 2.76 -3.95
CA VAL A 26 -1.00 2.24 -3.08
C VAL A 26 -2.11 1.68 -3.96
N HIS A 27 -2.39 0.40 -3.76
CA HIS A 27 -3.45 -0.34 -4.41
C HIS A 27 -4.62 -0.48 -3.44
N VAL A 28 -5.83 -0.18 -3.91
CA VAL A 28 -7.06 -0.24 -3.13
C VAL A 28 -8.09 -1.05 -3.89
N ARG A 29 -8.57 -2.12 -3.28
CA ARG A 29 -9.72 -2.90 -3.78
C ARG A 29 -10.94 -2.55 -2.95
N PHE A 30 -12.02 -2.13 -3.60
CA PHE A 30 -13.28 -1.81 -2.94
C PHE A 30 -14.20 -3.04 -2.86
N GLY A 31 -14.98 -3.16 -1.79
CA GLY A 31 -15.98 -4.23 -1.59
C GLY A 31 -17.14 -4.18 -2.60
N ARG A 32 -17.40 -3.00 -3.15
CA ARG A 32 -18.31 -2.79 -4.29
C ARG A 32 -17.72 -1.78 -5.26
N GLN A 33 -18.27 -1.68 -6.46
CA GLN A 33 -17.88 -0.63 -7.39
C GLN A 33 -18.26 0.75 -6.82
N PRO A 34 -17.32 1.70 -6.68
CA PRO A 34 -17.66 3.07 -6.34
C PRO A 34 -18.48 3.71 -7.47
N THR A 35 -19.43 4.57 -7.11
CA THR A 35 -20.16 5.41 -8.08
C THR A 35 -19.23 6.45 -8.71
N THR A 36 -19.64 7.06 -9.81
CA THR A 36 -18.86 8.15 -10.44
C THR A 36 -18.60 9.31 -9.47
N SER A 37 -19.58 9.67 -8.63
CA SER A 37 -19.39 10.71 -7.61
C SER A 37 -18.40 10.29 -6.52
N GLN A 38 -18.47 9.05 -6.05
CA GLN A 38 -17.50 8.51 -5.08
C GLN A 38 -16.09 8.49 -5.66
N ARG A 39 -15.92 8.07 -6.92
CA ARG A 39 -14.62 8.10 -7.59
C ARG A 39 -14.03 9.50 -7.63
N ALA A 40 -14.83 10.50 -8.01
CA ALA A 40 -14.37 11.89 -8.03
C ALA A 40 -13.85 12.36 -6.66
N VAL A 41 -14.56 12.04 -5.57
CA VAL A 41 -14.11 12.37 -4.21
C VAL A 41 -12.83 11.61 -3.83
N ILE A 42 -12.76 10.31 -4.14
CA ILE A 42 -11.60 9.47 -3.86
C ILE A 42 -10.35 10.00 -4.58
N GLU A 43 -10.49 10.40 -5.85
CA GLU A 43 -9.41 10.94 -6.68
C GLU A 43 -8.95 12.32 -6.19
N ASP A 44 -9.88 13.22 -5.84
CA ASP A 44 -9.58 14.57 -5.38
C ASP A 44 -8.84 14.59 -4.02
N THR A 45 -9.05 13.55 -3.22
CA THR A 45 -8.47 13.41 -1.87
C THR A 45 -7.16 12.63 -1.82
N VAL A 46 -6.68 12.07 -2.94
CA VAL A 46 -5.39 11.35 -3.00
C VAL A 46 -4.27 12.22 -2.42
N PRO A 47 -3.36 11.70 -1.57
CA PRO A 47 -2.23 12.47 -1.06
C PRO A 47 -1.41 13.06 -2.23
N PRO A 48 -1.08 14.36 -2.22
CA PRO A 48 -0.44 15.02 -3.37
C PRO A 48 0.79 14.28 -3.94
N PRO A 49 1.70 13.68 -3.13
CA PRO A 49 2.84 12.94 -3.66
C PRO A 49 2.47 11.67 -4.44
N LEU A 50 1.27 11.13 -4.26
CA LEU A 50 0.75 9.93 -4.95
C LEU A 50 -0.18 10.26 -6.13
N ARG A 51 -0.30 11.54 -6.51
CA ARG A 51 -1.11 11.95 -7.68
C ARG A 51 -0.38 11.83 -9.02
N GLY A 52 0.81 11.23 -9.04
CA GLY A 52 1.58 11.03 -10.27
C GLY A 52 0.87 10.09 -11.25
N SER A 53 0.12 9.12 -10.72
CA SER A 53 -0.80 8.27 -11.47
C SER A 53 -2.01 7.95 -10.60
N VAL A 54 -3.19 7.99 -11.20
CA VAL A 54 -4.46 7.59 -10.58
C VAL A 54 -5.20 6.74 -11.61
N SER A 55 -5.29 5.44 -11.36
CA SER A 55 -5.71 4.46 -12.37
C SER A 55 -6.72 3.47 -11.84
N TRP A 56 -7.91 3.46 -12.45
CA TRP A 56 -8.96 2.50 -12.15
C TRP A 56 -8.88 1.27 -13.06
N CYS A 57 -9.11 0.09 -12.51
CA CYS A 57 -9.20 -1.17 -13.24
C CYS A 57 -10.36 -2.03 -12.69
N GLY A 58 -10.97 -2.86 -13.54
CA GLY A 58 -11.96 -3.87 -13.12
C GLY A 58 -13.16 -3.32 -12.31
N GLY A 59 -13.51 -2.04 -12.46
CA GLY A 59 -14.59 -1.37 -11.73
C GLY A 59 -14.34 -1.10 -10.24
N ARG A 60 -13.58 -1.96 -9.56
CA ARG A 60 -13.39 -2.01 -8.10
C ARG A 60 -11.95 -1.84 -7.65
N GLN A 61 -10.99 -1.78 -8.58
CA GLN A 61 -9.58 -1.62 -8.27
C GLN A 61 -9.13 -0.19 -8.57
N LEU A 62 -8.44 0.42 -7.62
CA LEU A 62 -7.70 1.67 -7.78
C LEU A 62 -6.22 1.41 -7.52
N MET A 63 -5.37 1.99 -8.35
CA MET A 63 -3.95 2.18 -8.07
C MET A 63 -3.67 3.68 -8.09
N VAL A 64 -2.99 4.16 -7.05
CA VAL A 64 -2.38 5.49 -7.04
C VAL A 64 -0.88 5.34 -6.88
N ALA A 65 -0.11 6.16 -7.59
CA ALA A 65 1.33 6.09 -7.54
C ALA A 65 1.96 7.48 -7.59
N SER A 66 3.09 7.61 -6.93
CA SER A 66 3.94 8.76 -7.15
C SER A 66 4.51 8.77 -8.57
N GLY A 67 5.00 9.92 -9.00
CA GLY A 67 6.01 9.94 -10.07
C GLY A 67 7.34 9.38 -9.57
N LEU A 68 8.36 9.46 -10.43
CA LEU A 68 9.75 9.24 -10.02
C LEU A 68 10.23 10.37 -9.09
N PHE A 69 11.27 10.08 -8.31
CA PHE A 69 11.88 11.01 -7.36
C PHE A 69 10.92 11.47 -6.26
N LEU A 70 10.21 10.52 -5.64
CA LEU A 70 9.25 10.77 -4.56
C LEU A 70 9.83 11.63 -3.44
N HIS A 71 11.09 11.42 -3.06
CA HIS A 71 11.79 12.25 -2.06
C HIS A 71 11.67 13.75 -2.35
N GLY A 72 11.82 14.18 -3.60
CA GLY A 72 11.67 15.59 -3.98
C GLY A 72 10.24 16.10 -3.85
N ALA A 73 9.25 15.24 -4.12
CA ALA A 73 7.83 15.58 -3.90
C ALA A 73 7.52 15.74 -2.41
N LEU A 74 8.10 14.91 -1.54
CA LEU A 74 7.96 15.02 -0.08
C LEU A 74 8.49 16.36 0.44
N VAL A 75 9.68 16.75 -0.01
CA VAL A 75 10.32 18.03 0.37
C VAL A 75 9.48 19.24 -0.02
N ARG A 76 8.75 19.17 -1.13
CA ARG A 76 7.84 20.25 -1.56
C ARG A 76 6.48 20.25 -0.85
N THR A 77 6.04 19.10 -0.34
CA THR A 77 4.67 18.93 0.12
C THR A 77 4.51 19.10 1.63
N TYR A 78 5.38 18.49 2.42
CA TYR A 78 5.21 18.42 3.88
C TYR A 78 6.19 19.33 4.60
N PRO A 79 5.83 19.99 5.70
CA PRO A 79 6.78 20.80 6.46
C PRO A 79 7.88 19.94 7.09
N LEU A 80 9.06 20.54 7.25
CA LEU A 80 10.19 19.95 7.98
C LEU A 80 10.00 20.15 9.48
N ALA A 81 10.18 19.09 10.28
CA ALA A 81 10.17 19.22 11.74
C ALA A 81 11.43 19.94 12.25
N ALA A 82 11.30 20.61 13.41
CA ALA A 82 12.41 21.33 14.01
C ALA A 82 13.57 20.38 14.37
N GLY A 83 14.79 20.73 13.93
CA GLY A 83 16.00 19.95 14.21
C GLY A 83 16.26 18.81 13.22
N GLU A 84 15.35 18.55 12.28
CA GLU A 84 15.60 17.64 11.18
C GLU A 84 16.12 18.36 9.94
N ASN A 85 16.74 17.62 9.02
CA ASN A 85 17.20 18.14 7.74
C ASN A 85 16.97 17.11 6.64
N ASP A 86 16.62 17.60 5.45
CA ASP A 86 16.78 16.81 4.22
C ASP A 86 18.29 16.65 3.97
N ARG A 87 18.73 15.48 3.51
CA ARG A 87 20.17 15.18 3.34
C ARG A 87 20.49 14.81 1.90
N ILE A 88 21.69 15.21 1.45
CA ILE A 88 22.29 14.64 0.25
C ILE A 88 23.11 13.43 0.70
N GLY A 89 22.82 12.24 0.16
CA GLY A 89 23.60 11.04 0.41
C GLY A 89 24.98 11.10 -0.26
N ASP A 90 25.86 10.17 0.10
CA ASP A 90 27.20 10.04 -0.52
C ASP A 90 27.12 9.69 -2.02
N ASP A 91 25.96 9.21 -2.46
CA ASP A 91 25.59 8.93 -3.83
C ASP A 91 25.11 10.18 -4.61
N GLY A 92 25.07 11.35 -3.96
CA GLY A 92 24.62 12.61 -4.54
C GLY A 92 23.10 12.78 -4.60
N TRP A 93 22.33 11.82 -4.07
CA TRP A 93 20.88 11.85 -4.12
C TRP A 93 20.26 12.54 -2.91
N LEU A 94 19.11 13.19 -3.12
CA LEU A 94 18.36 13.85 -2.06
C LEU A 94 17.49 12.83 -1.31
N TYR A 95 17.57 12.85 0.01
CA TYR A 95 16.72 12.08 0.91
C TYR A 95 15.88 13.04 1.75
N ALA A 96 14.56 12.85 1.71
CA ALA A 96 13.64 13.61 2.54
C ALA A 96 13.85 13.29 4.02
N ALA A 97 13.70 14.30 4.87
CA ALA A 97 13.77 14.14 6.31
C ALA A 97 12.72 13.14 6.84
N PRO A 98 13.02 12.41 7.94
CA PRO A 98 12.09 11.46 8.56
C PRO A 98 10.69 12.02 8.81
N SER A 99 10.56 13.28 9.25
CA SER A 99 9.27 13.91 9.51
C SER A 99 8.38 14.01 8.27
N ARG A 100 8.98 14.22 7.10
CA ARG A 100 8.26 14.34 5.82
C ARG A 100 7.84 12.96 5.31
N VAL A 101 8.68 11.95 5.53
CA VAL A 101 8.37 10.54 5.26
C VAL A 101 7.21 10.08 6.16
N ALA A 102 7.29 10.36 7.46
CA ALA A 102 6.23 10.06 8.42
C ALA A 102 4.91 10.78 8.05
N ALA A 103 4.99 12.04 7.59
CA ALA A 103 3.82 12.77 7.12
C ALA A 103 3.14 12.12 5.90
N LEU A 104 3.92 11.59 4.93
CA LEU A 104 3.31 10.82 3.83
C LEU A 104 2.65 9.53 4.33
N ASN A 105 3.34 8.76 5.18
CA ASN A 105 2.79 7.51 5.72
C ASN A 105 1.44 7.78 6.43
N ALA A 106 1.39 8.81 7.28
CA ALA A 106 0.16 9.22 7.96
C ALA A 106 -0.92 9.73 6.99
N ALA A 107 -0.54 10.48 5.95
CA ALA A 107 -1.48 10.94 4.92
C ALA A 107 -2.09 9.78 4.12
N ILE A 108 -1.32 8.73 3.83
CA ILE A 108 -1.82 7.51 3.17
C ILE A 108 -2.84 6.82 4.09
N GLU A 109 -2.51 6.59 5.35
CA GLU A 109 -3.41 5.94 6.30
C GLU A 109 -4.70 6.75 6.49
N SER A 110 -4.61 8.07 6.68
CA SER A 110 -5.78 8.95 6.78
C SER A 110 -6.65 8.89 5.51
N TRP A 111 -6.02 8.98 4.33
CA TRP A 111 -6.74 8.90 3.07
C TRP A 111 -7.47 7.56 2.92
N LEU A 112 -6.83 6.44 3.24
CA LEU A 112 -7.45 5.12 3.21
C LEU A 112 -8.66 5.01 4.15
N LEU A 113 -8.59 5.61 5.34
CA LEU A 113 -9.71 5.69 6.28
C LEU A 113 -10.86 6.56 5.73
N ASP A 114 -10.54 7.68 5.11
CA ASP A 114 -11.54 8.60 4.57
C ASP A 114 -12.26 7.99 3.35
N ILE A 115 -11.53 7.39 2.40
CA ILE A 115 -12.16 6.76 1.23
C ILE A 115 -12.99 5.54 1.60
N HIS A 116 -12.67 4.85 2.70
CA HIS A 116 -13.50 3.75 3.20
C HIS A 116 -14.89 4.22 3.63
N ARG A 117 -15.02 5.47 4.12
CA ARG A 117 -16.33 6.06 4.44
C ARG A 117 -17.14 6.36 3.17
N GLU A 118 -16.47 6.68 2.07
CA GLU A 118 -17.12 6.91 0.77
C GLU A 118 -17.57 5.60 0.09
N CYS A 119 -16.68 4.61 0.06
CA CYS A 119 -16.95 3.28 -0.46
C CYS A 119 -16.15 2.26 0.35
N PRO A 120 -16.80 1.22 0.91
CA PRO A 120 -16.09 0.23 1.72
C PRO A 120 -14.89 -0.38 0.99
N VAL A 121 -13.71 -0.19 1.57
CA VAL A 121 -12.47 -0.85 1.14
C VAL A 121 -12.50 -2.31 1.59
N LEU A 122 -12.25 -3.22 0.65
CA LEU A 122 -12.08 -4.65 0.93
C LEU A 122 -10.66 -4.93 1.44
N ALA A 123 -9.66 -4.38 0.76
CA ALA A 123 -8.26 -4.46 1.16
C ALA A 123 -7.45 -3.33 0.50
N ALA A 124 -6.34 -2.96 1.14
CA ALA A 124 -5.34 -2.06 0.60
C ALA A 124 -3.95 -2.73 0.65
N TYR A 125 -3.08 -2.33 -0.26
CA TYR A 125 -1.71 -2.80 -0.36
C TYR A 125 -0.81 -1.62 -0.74
N ARG A 126 0.27 -1.42 0.02
CA ARG A 126 1.34 -0.49 -0.35
C ARG A 126 2.53 -1.24 -0.91
N ALA A 127 3.01 -0.77 -2.06
CA ALA A 127 4.32 -1.12 -2.58
C ALA A 127 5.22 0.11 -2.51
N GLU A 128 6.49 -0.13 -2.22
CA GLU A 128 7.52 0.89 -2.23
C GLU A 128 8.76 0.39 -2.96
N ASP A 129 9.57 1.34 -3.38
CA ASP A 129 10.90 1.10 -3.91
C ASP A 129 11.76 0.30 -2.90
N PRO A 130 12.27 -0.90 -3.28
CA PRO A 130 13.09 -1.73 -2.40
C PRO A 130 14.38 -1.04 -1.94
N ASP A 131 14.90 -0.08 -2.72
CA ASP A 131 16.09 0.70 -2.37
C ASP A 131 15.80 1.77 -1.30
N GLY A 132 14.52 1.96 -0.92
CA GLY A 132 14.09 2.86 0.14
C GLY A 132 14.43 2.42 1.57
N GLY A 133 15.03 1.24 1.76
CA GLY A 133 15.33 0.67 3.08
C GLY A 133 14.20 -0.14 3.69
N GLY A 134 13.12 -0.36 2.94
CA GLY A 134 11.95 -1.16 3.32
C GLY A 134 10.97 -0.46 4.26
N THR A 135 10.00 -1.22 4.74
CA THR A 135 8.95 -0.76 5.65
C THR A 135 9.14 -1.32 7.06
N ARG A 136 9.10 -0.43 8.07
CA ARG A 136 8.83 -0.81 9.44
C ARG A 136 7.33 -1.02 9.61
N LEU A 137 6.91 -2.28 9.55
CA LEU A 137 5.51 -2.69 9.52
C LEU A 137 4.81 -2.41 10.87
N SER A 138 3.56 -1.96 10.82
CA SER A 138 2.76 -1.63 12.01
C SER A 138 1.80 -2.75 12.41
N ALA A 139 1.15 -2.61 13.57
CA ALA A 139 0.12 -3.55 14.03
C ALA A 139 -1.05 -3.70 13.05
N TRP A 140 -1.30 -2.71 12.18
CA TRP A 140 -2.31 -2.83 11.12
C TRP A 140 -1.89 -3.87 10.08
N HIS A 141 -0.60 -3.91 9.72
CA HIS A 141 -0.09 -4.95 8.83
C HIS A 141 -0.25 -6.34 9.45
N ASP A 142 0.17 -6.51 10.70
CA ASP A 142 0.11 -7.79 11.40
C ASP A 142 -1.34 -8.29 11.53
N TRP A 143 -2.26 -7.39 11.88
CA TRP A 143 -3.69 -7.71 11.90
C TRP A 143 -4.22 -8.10 10.51
N SER A 144 -3.75 -7.42 9.46
CA SER A 144 -4.15 -7.69 8.07
C SER A 144 -3.70 -9.08 7.61
N LEU A 145 -2.53 -9.52 8.04
CA LEU A 145 -2.05 -10.89 7.79
C LEU A 145 -2.98 -11.94 8.41
N GLY A 146 -3.52 -11.68 9.61
CA GLY A 146 -4.51 -12.55 10.26
C GLY A 146 -5.84 -12.66 9.49
N ARG A 147 -6.16 -11.67 8.66
CA ARG A 147 -7.36 -11.64 7.81
C ARG A 147 -7.16 -12.24 6.42
N LEU A 148 -5.93 -12.59 6.05
CA LEU A 148 -5.63 -13.16 4.75
C LEU A 148 -6.49 -14.39 4.38
N PRO A 149 -6.74 -15.39 5.26
CA PRO A 149 -7.57 -16.54 4.89
C PRO A 149 -8.96 -16.15 4.39
N GLU A 150 -9.57 -15.11 4.96
CA GLU A 150 -10.89 -14.60 4.56
C GLU A 150 -10.83 -13.87 3.21
N LEU A 151 -9.68 -13.28 2.87
CA LEU A 151 -9.47 -12.54 1.62
C LEU A 151 -9.05 -13.43 0.43
N LEU A 152 -8.47 -14.61 0.67
CA LEU A 152 -7.94 -15.46 -0.40
C LEU A 152 -8.96 -15.74 -1.52
N PRO A 153 -10.24 -16.08 -1.25
CA PRO A 153 -11.23 -16.30 -2.31
C PRO A 153 -11.45 -15.10 -3.23
N GLU A 154 -11.20 -13.88 -2.74
CA GLU A 154 -11.29 -12.65 -3.53
C GLU A 154 -9.98 -12.32 -4.27
N LEU A 155 -8.82 -12.76 -3.76
CA LEU A 155 -7.50 -12.43 -4.31
C LEU A 155 -7.00 -13.47 -5.33
N GLU A 156 -7.29 -14.75 -5.12
CA GLU A 156 -6.82 -15.84 -5.99
C GLU A 156 -7.26 -15.69 -7.46
N PRO A 157 -8.53 -15.37 -7.76
CA PRO A 157 -8.96 -15.17 -9.16
C PRO A 157 -8.20 -14.04 -9.86
N LEU A 158 -7.77 -13.02 -9.11
CA LEU A 158 -7.08 -11.85 -9.66
C LEU A 158 -5.66 -12.18 -10.14
N LEU A 159 -5.10 -13.34 -9.78
CA LEU A 159 -3.76 -13.73 -10.18
C LEU A 159 -3.64 -14.03 -11.69
N GLU A 160 -4.77 -14.30 -12.35
CA GLU A 160 -4.85 -14.69 -13.75
C GLU A 160 -5.22 -13.53 -14.70
N GLU A 161 -5.77 -12.43 -14.18
CA GLU A 161 -6.39 -11.36 -14.99
C GLU A 161 -5.38 -10.34 -15.58
N GLY A 162 -4.20 -10.20 -14.96
CA GLY A 162 -3.24 -9.12 -15.26
C GLY A 162 -3.63 -7.75 -14.68
N GLY A 163 -2.71 -6.78 -14.76
CA GLY A 163 -2.94 -5.39 -14.34
C GLY A 163 -2.88 -5.15 -12.82
N HIS A 164 -3.47 -4.05 -12.36
CA HIS A 164 -3.32 -3.56 -10.97
C HIS A 164 -3.85 -4.52 -9.91
N ALA A 165 -4.96 -5.20 -10.20
CA ALA A 165 -5.55 -6.18 -9.29
C ALA A 165 -4.61 -7.38 -9.07
N THR A 166 -3.97 -7.86 -10.14
CA THR A 166 -2.94 -8.89 -10.07
C THR A 166 -1.71 -8.42 -9.29
N SER A 167 -1.23 -7.20 -9.54
CA SER A 167 -0.09 -6.63 -8.81
C SER A 167 -0.36 -6.56 -7.30
N MET A 168 -1.55 -6.10 -6.91
CA MET A 168 -1.99 -6.10 -5.52
C MET A 168 -2.01 -7.52 -4.93
N ALA A 169 -2.69 -8.48 -5.59
CA ALA A 169 -2.79 -9.84 -5.09
C ALA A 169 -1.42 -10.50 -4.90
N ARG A 170 -0.52 -10.34 -5.88
CA ARG A 170 0.87 -10.86 -5.78
C ARG A 170 1.64 -10.20 -4.64
N GLY A 171 1.53 -8.88 -4.50
CA GLY A 171 2.18 -8.13 -3.42
C GLY A 171 1.74 -8.57 -2.03
N VAL A 172 0.43 -8.73 -1.83
CA VAL A 172 -0.17 -9.24 -0.59
C VAL A 172 0.37 -10.64 -0.26
N LEU A 173 0.35 -11.56 -1.24
CA LEU A 173 0.85 -12.93 -1.04
C LEU A 173 2.37 -12.97 -0.78
N ALA A 174 3.14 -12.10 -1.43
CA ALA A 174 4.58 -11.99 -1.19
C ALA A 174 4.88 -11.53 0.24
N MET A 175 4.15 -10.52 0.75
CA MET A 175 4.29 -10.09 2.14
C MET A 175 3.91 -11.19 3.13
N ALA A 176 2.81 -11.90 2.87
CA ALA A 176 2.38 -13.02 3.70
C ALA A 176 3.41 -14.17 3.73
N ARG A 177 4.08 -14.42 2.59
CA ARG A 177 5.17 -15.40 2.50
C ARG A 177 6.35 -14.98 3.36
N ARG A 178 6.79 -13.71 3.27
CA ARG A 178 7.91 -13.16 4.04
C ARG A 178 7.65 -13.21 5.55
N ALA A 179 6.40 -13.04 5.96
CA ALA A 179 5.98 -13.16 7.36
C ALA A 179 5.88 -14.62 7.87
N GLY A 180 6.08 -15.62 7.00
CA GLY A 180 5.93 -17.04 7.36
C GLY A 180 4.47 -17.53 7.46
N ASN A 181 3.49 -16.68 7.18
CA ASN A 181 2.07 -16.98 7.40
C ASN A 181 1.45 -17.88 6.33
N LEU A 182 2.08 -18.07 5.17
CA LEU A 182 1.56 -18.99 4.14
C LEU A 182 1.75 -20.47 4.51
N GLN A 183 2.74 -20.82 5.33
CA GLN A 183 2.98 -22.22 5.73
C GLN A 183 1.88 -22.76 6.65
N GLY A 184 1.20 -21.89 7.40
CA GLY A 184 0.08 -22.25 8.28
C GLY A 184 -1.28 -22.32 7.60
N LEU A 185 -1.40 -21.89 6.34
CA LEU A 185 -2.68 -21.78 5.63
C LEU A 185 -3.06 -23.01 4.81
N GLY A 186 -2.17 -23.99 4.64
CA GLY A 186 -2.51 -25.24 3.95
C GLY A 186 -3.04 -25.08 2.52
N VAL A 187 -2.72 -23.98 1.84
CA VAL A 187 -3.26 -23.67 0.49
C VAL A 187 -2.31 -24.18 -0.59
N PHE A 188 -2.75 -25.27 -1.24
CA PHE A 188 -2.48 -25.71 -2.61
C PHE A 188 -1.12 -25.34 -3.22
N ALA A 189 -0.07 -25.97 -2.69
CA ALA A 189 1.26 -26.08 -3.31
C ALA A 189 1.27 -27.05 -4.52
N GLY A 190 0.29 -26.94 -5.41
CA GLY A 190 0.26 -27.69 -6.67
C GLY A 190 0.96 -26.96 -7.81
N ASN A 191 0.75 -25.64 -7.94
CA ASN A 191 1.16 -24.89 -9.14
C ASN A 191 1.82 -23.52 -8.89
N MET A 192 2.02 -23.08 -7.64
CA MET A 192 2.74 -21.80 -7.36
C MET A 192 4.27 -21.92 -7.32
N LEU A 193 4.83 -23.10 -7.64
CA LEU A 193 6.24 -23.46 -7.39
C LEU A 193 7.24 -23.07 -8.52
N SER A 194 6.86 -22.25 -9.51
CA SER A 194 7.80 -21.82 -10.56
C SER A 194 7.88 -20.31 -10.77
N TRP A 195 7.56 -19.50 -9.77
CA TRP A 195 7.87 -18.07 -9.82
C TRP A 195 9.26 -17.89 -9.22
N SER A 196 10.28 -18.05 -10.07
CA SER A 196 11.63 -17.60 -9.76
C SER A 196 11.58 -16.11 -9.44
N ASP A 197 12.05 -15.73 -8.26
CA ASP A 197 12.28 -14.35 -7.84
C ASP A 197 13.20 -13.68 -8.88
N GLY A 198 12.58 -13.00 -9.85
CA GLY A 198 13.25 -12.00 -10.64
C GLY A 198 13.19 -10.69 -9.86
N PRO A 199 14.30 -9.93 -9.77
CA PRO A 199 14.23 -8.59 -9.22
C PRO A 199 13.24 -7.78 -10.08
N ALA A 200 12.36 -7.05 -9.39
CA ALA A 200 11.46 -6.08 -10.00
C ALA A 200 12.27 -4.98 -10.71
#